data_AF-A0A846DCE4-F1
#
_entry.id   AF-A0A846DCE4-F1
#
_cell.length_a   1.000
_cell.length_b   1.000
_cell.length_c   1.000
_cell.angle_alpha   90.00
_cell.angle_beta   90.00
_cell.angle_gamma   90.00
#
_symmetry.space_group_name_H-M   'P 1'
#
loop_
_entity.id
_entity.type
_entity.pdbx_description
1 polymer ?
#
loop_
_entity_poly.entity_id
_entity_poly.type
_entity_poly.pdbx_seq_one_letter_code
_entity_poly.pdbx_strand_id
1 'polypeptide(L)'
;MYTLTNTLEKSAPQVQQLDNGLLQGVLEGFIDGVLILNTQGDLVHSNETARVLCEQLTPNSKHFTVVPKEIWRVCQALKESDEFYAHQSVIIDSEI
;
A
#
# COMPACT_ATOMS: atom_id res chain seq x y z
N MET A 1 -13.45 -21.63 52.28
CA MET A 1 -13.21 -20.23 51.89
C MET A 1 -11.77 -20.14 51.42
N TYR A 2 -11.52 -20.30 50.12
CA TYR A 2 -10.18 -20.25 49.53
C TYR A 2 -10.14 -19.04 48.58
N THR A 3 -9.30 -18.07 48.92
CA THR A 3 -9.06 -16.87 48.12
C THR A 3 -8.03 -17.21 47.05
N LEU A 4 -8.42 -17.15 45.78
CA LEU A 4 -7.50 -17.12 44.64
C LEU A 4 -7.38 -15.67 44.18
N THR A 5 -6.39 -14.96 44.72
CA THR A 5 -5.86 -13.75 44.08
C THR A 5 -5.04 -14.21 42.88
N ASN A 6 -5.59 -14.09 41.68
CA ASN A 6 -4.74 -14.07 40.50
C ASN A 6 -4.81 -12.68 39.88
N THR A 7 -3.75 -11.93 40.17
CA THR A 7 -3.28 -10.74 39.48
C THR A 7 -3.34 -10.99 37.98
N LEU A 8 -4.34 -10.42 37.31
CA LEU A 8 -4.33 -10.32 35.85
C LEU A 8 -3.24 -9.32 35.49
N GLU A 9 -2.06 -9.87 35.29
CA GLU A 9 -0.92 -9.20 34.69
C GLU A 9 -1.36 -8.56 33.37
N LYS A 10 -1.24 -7.25 33.39
CA LYS A 10 -1.32 -6.30 32.29
C LYS A 10 -0.55 -6.84 31.08
N SER A 11 -1.23 -7.57 30.20
CA SER A 11 -0.68 -7.98 28.92
C SER A 11 -0.62 -6.75 28.02
N ALA A 12 0.59 -6.29 27.71
CA ALA A 12 0.83 -5.24 26.73
C ALA A 12 0.14 -5.57 25.38
N PRO A 13 -0.24 -4.57 24.56
CA PRO A 13 -0.78 -4.83 23.24
C PRO A 13 0.28 -5.56 22.41
N GLN A 14 0.06 -6.86 22.21
CA GLN A 14 0.83 -7.66 21.27
C GLN A 14 0.43 -7.18 19.87
N VAL A 15 1.23 -6.30 19.28
CA VAL A 15 1.16 -6.03 17.85
C VAL A 15 1.57 -7.32 17.16
N GLN A 16 0.57 -8.12 16.79
CA GLN A 16 0.77 -9.36 16.07
C GLN A 16 1.49 -9.02 14.76
N GLN A 17 2.70 -9.54 14.58
CA GLN A 17 3.40 -9.48 13.30
C GLN A 17 2.48 -10.13 12.28
N LEU A 18 2.00 -9.32 11.33
CA LEU A 18 1.16 -9.81 10.25
C LEU A 18 2.01 -10.79 9.44
N ASP A 19 1.61 -12.06 9.37
CA ASP A 19 2.31 -13.07 8.57
C ASP A 19 2.49 -12.56 7.14
N ASN A 20 3.70 -12.61 6.59
CA ASN A 20 3.98 -12.13 5.23
C ASN A 20 3.05 -12.76 4.18
N GLY A 21 2.65 -14.02 4.38
CA GLY A 21 1.69 -14.70 3.51
C GLY A 21 0.26 -14.15 3.62
N LEU A 22 -0.17 -13.73 4.81
CA LEU A 22 -1.47 -13.09 5.02
C LEU A 22 -1.49 -11.71 4.34
N LEU A 23 -0.44 -10.90 4.52
CA LEU A 23 -0.33 -9.60 3.86
C LEU A 23 -0.33 -9.74 2.35
N GLN A 24 0.44 -10.69 1.80
CA GLN A 24 0.43 -10.95 0.37
C GLN A 24 -0.95 -11.37 -0.13
N GLY A 25 -1.65 -12.27 0.59
CA GLY A 25 -3.02 -12.65 0.24
C GLY A 25 -4.00 -11.47 0.26
N VAL A 26 -3.84 -10.53 1.21
CA VAL A 26 -4.65 -9.31 1.26
C VAL A 26 -4.34 -8.40 0.05
N LEU A 27 -3.07 -8.19 -0.29
CA LEU A 27 -2.65 -7.38 -1.44
C LEU A 27 -3.14 -7.96 -2.78
N GLU A 28 -3.07 -9.28 -2.95
CA GLU A 28 -3.61 -9.95 -4.14
C GLU A 28 -5.14 -9.94 -4.20
N GLY A 29 -5.81 -9.78 -3.05
CA GLY A 29 -7.28 -9.71 -2.97
C GLY A 29 -7.89 -8.39 -3.46
N PHE A 30 -7.09 -7.33 -3.72
CA PHE A 30 -7.61 -6.05 -4.22
C PHE A 30 -8.05 -6.16 -5.68
N ILE A 31 -9.37 -6.11 -5.88
CA ILE A 31 -10.03 -6.27 -7.19
C ILE A 31 -9.68 -5.13 -8.15
N ASP A 32 -9.58 -3.89 -7.65
CA ASP A 32 -9.25 -2.73 -8.48
C ASP A 32 -7.74 -2.58 -8.75
N GLY A 33 -6.93 -3.48 -8.18
CA GLY A 33 -5.48 -3.43 -8.25
C GLY A 33 -4.85 -2.55 -7.18
N VAL A 34 -3.62 -2.91 -6.78
CA VAL A 34 -2.80 -2.10 -5.87
C VAL A 34 -1.37 -1.99 -6.38
N LEU A 35 -0.85 -0.77 -6.40
CA LEU A 35 0.56 -0.48 -6.61
C LEU A 35 1.14 0.17 -5.36
N ILE A 36 2.33 -0.27 -4.96
CA ILE A 36 3.12 0.32 -3.90
C ILE A 36 4.41 0.84 -4.50
N LEU A 37 4.64 2.14 -4.33
CA LEU A 37 5.82 2.85 -4.83
C LEU A 37 6.63 3.38 -3.64
N ASN A 38 7.94 3.46 -3.81
CA ASN A 38 8.76 4.25 -2.88
C ASN A 38 8.68 5.75 -3.23
N THR A 39 9.28 6.61 -2.40
CA THR A 39 9.27 8.06 -2.62
C THR A 39 10.09 8.52 -3.83
N GLN A 40 10.98 7.66 -4.35
CA GLN A 40 11.69 7.89 -5.61
C GLN A 40 10.84 7.57 -6.84
N GLY A 41 9.74 6.84 -6.65
CA GLY A 41 8.84 6.41 -7.71
C GLY A 41 9.11 4.99 -8.21
N ASP A 42 10.00 4.24 -7.57
CA ASP A 42 10.27 2.85 -7.93
C ASP A 42 9.14 1.94 -7.44
N LEU A 43 8.80 0.94 -8.25
CA LEU A 43 7.83 -0.10 -7.91
C LEU A 43 8.36 -1.02 -6.83
N VAL A 44 7.73 -0.98 -5.66
CA VAL A 44 7.98 -1.90 -4.54
C VAL A 44 7.13 -3.16 -4.68
N HIS A 45 5.85 -2.98 -5.06
CA HIS A 45 4.92 -4.08 -5.25
C HIS A 45 3.81 -3.69 -6.23
N SER A 46 3.33 -4.68 -6.98
CA SER A 46 2.10 -4.62 -7.74
C SER A 46 1.42 -5.97 -7.60
N ASN A 47 0.12 -5.98 -7.29
CA ASN A 47 -0.66 -7.19 -7.45
C ASN A 47 -0.91 -7.49 -8.94
N GLU A 48 -1.49 -8.65 -9.23
CA GLU A 48 -1.73 -9.08 -10.61
C GLU A 48 -2.68 -8.13 -11.35
N THR A 49 -3.77 -7.69 -10.71
CA THR A 49 -4.74 -6.80 -11.34
C THR A 49 -4.11 -5.46 -11.72
N ALA A 50 -3.35 -4.84 -10.82
CA ALA A 50 -2.61 -3.61 -11.09
C ALA A 50 -1.63 -3.76 -12.25
N ARG A 51 -0.93 -4.90 -12.34
CA ARG A 51 0.01 -5.20 -13.43
C ARG A 51 -0.70 -5.19 -14.78
N VAL A 52 -1.83 -5.90 -14.87
CA VAL A 52 -2.64 -5.98 -16.10
C VAL A 52 -3.18 -4.60 -16.50
N LEU A 53 -3.68 -3.81 -15.55
CA LEU A 53 -4.15 -2.46 -15.82
C LEU A 53 -3.03 -1.55 -16.34
N CYS A 54 -1.84 -1.61 -15.73
CA CYS A 54 -0.70 -0.80 -16.17
C CYS A 54 -0.19 -1.20 -17.56
N GLU A 55 -0.23 -2.49 -17.91
CA GLU A 55 0.07 -2.99 -19.26
C GLU A 55 -0.92 -2.47 -20.30
N GLN A 56 -2.21 -2.35 -19.94
CA GLN A 56 -3.23 -1.78 -20.82
C GLN A 56 -3.05 -0.27 -21.02
N LEU A 57 -2.67 0.46 -19.96
CA LEU A 57 -2.37 1.89 -20.02
C LEU A 57 -1.08 2.19 -20.80
N THR A 58 -0.18 1.21 -20.91
CA THR A 58 1.13 1.38 -21.56
C THR A 58 1.36 0.34 -22.67
N PRO A 59 0.57 0.37 -23.76
CA PRO A 59 0.50 -0.72 -24.74
C PRO A 59 1.80 -1.01 -25.50
N ASN A 60 2.80 -0.13 -25.41
CA ASN A 60 4.11 -0.29 -26.08
C ASN A 60 5.24 -0.76 -25.14
N SER A 61 4.99 -0.88 -23.83
CA SER A 61 5.98 -1.40 -22.89
C SER A 61 5.74 -2.87 -22.61
N LYS A 62 6.63 -3.74 -23.12
CA LYS A 62 6.56 -5.19 -22.89
C LYS A 62 6.82 -5.59 -21.43
N HIS A 63 7.29 -4.66 -20.61
CA HIS A 63 7.58 -4.88 -19.20
C HIS A 63 7.13 -3.65 -18.41
N PHE A 64 6.26 -3.90 -17.43
CA PHE A 64 5.85 -2.92 -16.45
C PHE A 64 6.99 -2.67 -15.45
N THR A 65 8.01 -1.93 -15.87
CA THR A 65 9.09 -1.43 -15.01
C THR A 65 8.92 0.04 -14.66
N VAL A 66 7.95 0.72 -15.29
CA VAL A 66 7.70 2.15 -15.16
C VAL A 66 6.20 2.38 -15.00
N VAL A 67 5.83 3.19 -14.01
CA VAL A 67 4.45 3.61 -13.72
C VAL A 67 3.84 4.35 -14.91
N PRO A 68 2.62 4.02 -15.39
CA PRO A 68 1.92 4.79 -16.41
C PRO A 68 1.91 6.28 -16.10
N LYS A 69 1.96 7.10 -17.15
CA LYS A 69 2.09 8.56 -17.03
C LYS A 69 0.95 9.17 -16.21
N GLU A 70 -0.26 8.64 -16.38
CA GLU A 70 -1.48 9.09 -15.73
C GLU A 70 -1.39 8.87 -14.21
N ILE A 71 -0.93 7.69 -13.78
CA ILE A 71 -0.71 7.37 -12.37
C ILE A 71 0.46 8.19 -11.82
N TRP A 72 1.56 8.30 -12.57
CA TRP A 72 2.74 9.06 -12.15
C TRP A 72 2.41 10.52 -11.86
N ARG A 73 1.56 11.15 -12.68
CA ARG A 73 1.11 12.53 -12.47
C ARG A 73 0.44 12.72 -11.11
N VAL A 74 -0.38 11.77 -10.68
CA VAL A 74 -1.04 11.81 -9.35
C VAL A 74 -0.01 11.62 -8.24
N CYS A 75 0.94 10.70 -8.41
CA CYS A 75 2.03 10.50 -7.46
C CYS A 75 2.93 11.75 -7.33
N GLN A 76 3.16 12.49 -8.41
CA GLN A 76 3.89 13.75 -8.34
C GLN A 76 3.14 14.80 -7.52
N ALA A 77 1.82 14.94 -7.71
CA ALA A 77 1.00 15.83 -6.91
C ALA A 77 1.02 15.45 -5.41
N LEU A 78 1.02 14.15 -5.09
CA LEU A 78 1.20 13.67 -3.71
C LEU A 78 2.57 14.07 -3.15
N LYS A 79 3.65 13.92 -3.91
CA LYS A 79 5.00 14.31 -3.48
C LYS A 79 5.12 15.81 -3.24
N GLU A 80 4.54 16.63 -4.11
CA GLU A 80 4.50 18.09 -3.95
C GLU A 80 3.67 18.51 -2.71
N SER A 81 2.70 17.69 -2.30
CA SER A 81 1.89 17.95 -1.12
C SER A 81 2.61 17.72 0.22
N ASP A 82 3.72 16.97 0.23
CA ASP A 82 4.47 16.64 1.46
C ASP A 82 5.01 17.89 2.18
N GLU A 83 5.39 18.94 1.42
CA GLU A 83 5.81 20.23 1.97
C GLU A 83 4.70 20.92 2.78
N PHE A 84 3.43 20.66 2.46
CA PHE A 84 2.28 21.33 3.04
C PHE A 84 1.58 20.50 4.13
N TYR A 85 1.72 19.18 4.09
CA TYR A 85 0.99 18.25 4.97
C TYR A 85 1.91 17.27 5.70
N ALA A 86 3.09 17.75 6.12
CA ALA A 86 4.06 16.93 6.84
C ALA A 86 3.40 16.18 8.01
N HIS A 87 3.57 14.86 8.05
CA HIS A 87 3.02 13.92 9.04
C HIS A 87 1.51 13.61 8.93
N GLN A 88 0.85 13.96 7.83
CA GLN A 88 -0.53 13.56 7.56
C GLN A 88 -0.61 12.61 6.35
N SER A 89 -1.50 11.63 6.43
CA SER A 89 -1.82 10.80 5.26
C SER A 89 -2.66 11.64 4.30
N VAL A 90 -2.15 11.83 3.07
CA VAL A 90 -2.85 12.52 1.98
C VAL A 90 -3.39 11.48 1.02
N ILE A 91 -4.66 11.65 0.64
CA ILE A 91 -5.32 10.84 -0.38
C ILE A 91 -5.70 11.79 -1.52
N ILE A 92 -5.29 11.45 -2.73
CA ILE A 92 -5.74 12.12 -3.95
C ILE A 92 -6.55 11.11 -4.75
N ASP A 93 -7.77 11.49 -5.10
CA ASP A 93 -8.64 10.75 -6.00
C ASP A 93 -8.62 11.43 -7.38
N SER A 94 -8.50 10.65 -8.44
CA SER A 94 -8.44 11.11 -9.82
C SER A 94 -9.02 10.05 -10.74
N GLU A 95 -10.04 10.42 -11.49
CA GLU A 95 -10.59 9.60 -12.59
C GLU A 95 -9.72 9.77 -13.85
N ILE A 96 -9.52 8.68 -14.58
CA ILE A 96 -8.73 8.60 -15.82
C ILE A 96 -9.61 8.08 -16.95
#